data_AF-A0A2E2UBQ9-F1
#
_entry.id   AF-A0A2E2UBQ9-F1
#
_cell.length_a   1.000
_cell.length_b   1.000
_cell.length_c   1.000
_cell.angle_alpha   90.00
_cell.angle_beta   90.00
_cell.angle_gamma   90.00
#
_symmetry.space_group_name_H-M   'P 1'
#
loop_
_entity.id
_entity.type
_entity.pdbx_description
1 polymer ?
#
loop_
_entity_poly.entity_id
_entity_poly.type
_entity_poly.pdbx_seq_one_letter_code
_entity_poly.pdbx_strand_id
1 'polypeptide(L)'
;MVMKVNTNPTFNNSKTKKPYDKYANVPKELMHVAEGMEAQFNQMMLNQMKKTVDRADPHSPAARIYDQMLDERYAEIMAQKDGVGIKDIVIEQFMPGFNKTPKRAALNNYQNQIKGNGHESH
;
A
#
# COMPACT_ATOMS: atom_id res chain seq x y z
N MET A 1 55.48 -30.21 -17.17
CA MET A 1 54.85 -28.87 -17.12
C MET A 1 53.47 -29.06 -16.51
N VAL A 2 53.27 -28.70 -15.23
CA VAL A 2 52.01 -28.99 -14.51
C VAL A 2 51.14 -27.74 -14.53
N MET A 3 50.00 -27.80 -15.22
CA MET A 3 48.99 -26.74 -15.20
C MET A 3 48.28 -26.74 -13.85
N LYS A 4 48.42 -25.63 -13.11
CA LYS A 4 47.63 -25.37 -11.90
C LYS A 4 46.24 -24.88 -12.33
N VAL A 5 45.22 -25.73 -12.19
CA VAL A 5 43.83 -25.32 -12.37
C VAL A 5 43.40 -24.56 -11.12
N ASN A 6 43.10 -23.27 -11.26
CA ASN A 6 42.59 -22.43 -10.18
C ASN A 6 41.08 -22.72 -10.01
N THR A 7 40.72 -23.42 -8.93
CA THR A 7 39.34 -23.75 -8.57
C THR A 7 38.81 -22.82 -7.47
N ASN A 8 38.96 -21.50 -7.62
CA ASN A 8 38.25 -20.57 -6.75
C ASN A 8 36.82 -20.38 -7.27
N PRO A 9 35.77 -20.80 -6.53
CA PRO A 9 34.41 -20.42 -6.88
C PRO A 9 34.26 -18.91 -6.68
N THR A 10 34.12 -18.18 -7.78
CA THR A 10 33.79 -16.76 -7.75
C THR A 10 32.36 -16.62 -7.24
N PHE A 11 32.18 -16.34 -5.96
CA PHE A 11 30.87 -15.94 -5.42
C PHE A 11 30.55 -14.55 -5.95
N ASN A 12 29.77 -14.49 -7.05
CA ASN A 12 29.24 -13.26 -7.58
C ASN A 12 28.26 -12.70 -6.54
N ASN A 13 28.73 -11.73 -5.73
CA ASN A 13 27.91 -11.00 -4.80
C ASN A 13 27.03 -10.04 -5.60
N SER A 14 26.02 -10.59 -6.28
CA SER A 14 24.98 -9.81 -6.94
C SER A 14 24.28 -9.02 -5.85
N LYS A 15 24.64 -7.74 -5.72
CA LYS A 15 23.97 -6.79 -4.84
C LYS A 15 22.47 -6.95 -5.07
N THR A 16 21.79 -7.61 -4.15
CA THR A 16 20.34 -7.82 -4.20
C THR A 16 19.73 -6.43 -4.26
N LYS A 17 19.20 -6.05 -5.43
CA LYS A 17 18.49 -4.77 -5.57
C LYS A 17 17.36 -4.82 -4.55
N LYS A 18 17.39 -3.90 -3.56
CA LYS A 18 16.31 -3.79 -2.58
C LYS A 18 14.99 -3.69 -3.34
N PRO A 19 13.92 -4.36 -2.88
CA PRO A 19 12.62 -4.26 -3.53
C PRO A 19 12.24 -2.79 -3.66
N TYR A 20 11.72 -2.44 -4.84
CA TYR A 20 11.29 -1.08 -5.13
C TYR A 20 10.11 -0.72 -4.23
N ASP A 21 10.33 0.18 -3.28
CA ASP A 21 9.25 0.74 -2.47
C ASP A 21 8.52 1.81 -3.29
N LYS A 22 7.39 1.39 -3.86
CA LYS A 22 6.48 2.21 -4.68
C LYS A 22 6.00 3.47 -3.96
N TYR A 23 5.94 3.44 -2.62
CA TYR A 23 5.35 4.49 -1.81
C TYR A 23 6.38 5.37 -1.10
N ALA A 24 7.67 5.18 -1.38
CA ALA A 24 8.78 5.86 -0.68
C ALA A 24 8.71 7.39 -0.69
N ASN A 25 7.90 7.96 -1.58
CA ASN A 25 7.79 9.38 -1.87
C ASN A 25 6.47 9.98 -1.37
N VAL A 26 5.55 9.14 -0.91
CA VAL A 26 4.21 9.54 -0.52
C VAL A 26 4.28 10.07 0.91
N PRO A 27 3.76 11.29 1.18
CA PRO A 27 3.62 11.80 2.54
C PRO A 27 2.85 10.81 3.42
N LYS A 28 3.24 10.67 4.70
CA LYS A 28 2.62 9.69 5.60
C LYS A 28 1.14 9.97 5.81
N GLU A 29 0.77 11.24 5.81
CA GLU A 29 -0.59 11.73 6.00
C GLU A 29 -1.46 11.33 4.81
N LEU A 30 -0.95 11.53 3.58
CA LEU A 30 -1.64 11.10 2.36
C LEU A 30 -1.75 9.58 2.30
N MET A 31 -0.68 8.86 2.69
CA MET A 31 -0.71 7.41 2.78
C MET A 31 -1.81 6.93 3.73
N HIS A 32 -1.88 7.51 4.92
CA HIS A 32 -2.83 7.08 5.94
C HIS A 32 -4.29 7.30 5.50
N VAL A 33 -4.57 8.43 4.84
CA VAL A 33 -5.88 8.70 4.25
C VAL A 33 -6.21 7.69 3.16
N ALA A 34 -5.26 7.43 2.25
CA ALA A 34 -5.45 6.49 1.15
C ALA A 34 -5.69 5.05 1.65
N GLU A 35 -4.94 4.60 2.66
CA GLU A 35 -5.16 3.32 3.35
C GLU A 35 -6.51 3.26 4.05
N GLY A 36 -6.94 4.34 4.72
CA GLY A 36 -8.25 4.42 5.36
C GLY A 36 -9.40 4.27 4.37
N MET A 37 -9.30 4.93 3.20
CA MET A 37 -10.29 4.78 2.12
C MET A 37 -10.32 3.36 1.56
N GLU A 38 -9.16 2.75 1.35
CA GLU A 38 -9.08 1.36 0.88
C GLU A 38 -9.60 0.37 1.93
N ALA A 39 -9.36 0.61 3.23
CA ALA A 39 -9.91 -0.20 4.31
C ALA A 39 -11.45 -0.15 4.33
N GLN A 40 -12.05 1.04 4.15
CA GLN A 40 -13.51 1.16 4.05
C GLN A 40 -14.07 0.37 2.86
N PHE A 41 -13.40 0.42 1.72
CA PHE A 41 -13.77 -0.36 0.55
C PHE A 41 -13.64 -1.88 0.81
N ASN A 42 -12.53 -2.32 1.39
CA ASN A 42 -12.31 -3.73 1.74
C ASN A 42 -13.36 -4.23 2.73
N GLN A 43 -13.73 -3.41 3.72
CA GLN A 43 -14.77 -3.73 4.68
C GLN A 43 -16.12 -3.92 3.98
N MET A 44 -16.47 -3.03 3.06
CA MET A 44 -17.68 -3.19 2.24
C MET A 44 -17.63 -4.49 1.43
N MET A 45 -16.49 -4.80 0.81
CA MET A 45 -16.31 -6.02 0.03
C MET A 45 -16.47 -7.28 0.88
N LEU A 46 -15.80 -7.35 2.03
CA LEU A 46 -15.93 -8.47 2.98
C LEU A 46 -17.38 -8.65 3.43
N ASN A 47 -18.09 -7.56 3.71
CA ASN A 47 -19.50 -7.60 4.07
C ASN A 47 -20.38 -8.15 2.94
N GLN A 48 -20.12 -7.80 1.68
CA GLN A 48 -20.87 -8.36 0.55
C GLN A 48 -20.52 -9.82 0.28
N MET A 49 -19.26 -10.21 0.38
CA MET A 49 -18.81 -11.61 0.25
C MET A 49 -19.45 -12.51 1.31
N LYS A 50 -19.59 -12.02 2.55
CA LYS A 50 -20.24 -12.78 3.63
C LYS A 50 -21.71 -13.04 3.39
N LYS A 51 -22.41 -12.19 2.62
CA LYS A 51 -23.82 -12.39 2.25
C LYS A 51 -24.02 -13.47 1.20
N THR A 52 -22.99 -13.85 0.44
CA THR A 52 -23.11 -14.90 -0.59
C THR A 52 -22.92 -16.31 -0.03
N VAL A 53 -22.57 -16.44 1.26
CA VAL A 53 -22.43 -17.72 1.94
C VAL A 53 -23.69 -17.97 2.77
N ASP A 54 -24.47 -18.97 2.40
CA ASP A 54 -25.59 -19.44 3.23
C ASP A 54 -25.04 -19.97 4.55
N ARG A 55 -25.41 -19.32 5.66
CA ARG A 55 -25.00 -19.73 7.01
C ARG A 55 -26.12 -20.55 7.65
N ALA A 56 -25.78 -21.78 8.03
CA ALA A 56 -26.72 -22.72 8.63
C ALA A 56 -27.05 -22.44 10.11
N ASP A 57 -26.31 -21.56 10.79
CA ASP A 57 -26.44 -21.32 12.23
C ASP A 57 -26.52 -19.81 12.59
N PRO A 58 -27.55 -19.35 13.32
CA PRO A 58 -27.61 -17.99 13.82
C PRO A 58 -26.52 -17.72 14.89
N HIS A 59 -25.54 -16.89 14.54
CA HIS A 59 -24.52 -16.42 15.49
C HIS A 59 -25.13 -15.70 16.69
N SER A 60 -24.58 -15.99 17.88
CA SER A 60 -24.88 -15.22 19.09
C SER A 60 -24.47 -13.74 18.91
N PRO A 61 -25.06 -12.80 19.67
CA PRO A 61 -24.67 -11.38 19.61
C PRO A 61 -23.17 -11.15 19.85
N ALA A 62 -22.56 -11.92 20.75
CA ALA A 62 -21.13 -11.84 21.03
C ALA A 62 -20.28 -12.30 19.83
N ALA A 63 -20.67 -13.38 19.16
CA ALA A 63 -19.98 -13.87 17.96
C ALA A 63 -20.06 -12.84 16.83
N ARG A 64 -21.19 -12.17 16.66
CA ARG A 64 -21.33 -11.09 15.67
C ARG A 64 -20.39 -9.92 15.92
N ILE A 65 -20.27 -9.48 17.18
CA ILE A 65 -19.37 -8.37 17.53
C ILE A 65 -17.91 -8.76 17.23
N TYR A 66 -17.52 -9.98 17.62
CA TYR A 66 -16.19 -10.49 17.32
C TYR A 66 -15.91 -10.55 15.82
N ASP A 67 -16.85 -11.07 15.03
CA ASP A 67 -16.73 -11.14 13.57
C ASP A 67 -16.59 -9.76 12.94
N GLN A 68 -17.32 -8.75 13.44
CA GLN A 68 -17.22 -7.37 12.96
C GLN A 68 -15.83 -6.78 13.23
N MET A 69 -15.31 -6.94 14.45
CA MET A 69 -13.96 -6.50 14.79
C MET A 69 -12.88 -7.22 13.96
N LEU A 70 -13.10 -8.51 13.69
CA LEU A 70 -12.20 -9.31 12.88
C LEU A 70 -12.19 -8.84 11.42
N ASP A 71 -13.35 -8.54 10.85
CA ASP A 71 -13.47 -8.00 9.50
C ASP A 71 -12.79 -6.65 9.37
N GLU A 72 -13.02 -5.74 10.31
CA GLU A 72 -12.38 -4.42 10.34
C GLU A 72 -10.86 -4.59 10.33
N ARG A 73 -10.34 -5.50 11.15
CA ARG A 73 -8.89 -5.76 11.18
C ARG A 73 -8.36 -6.35 9.87
N TYR A 74 -9.12 -7.24 9.24
CA TYR A 74 -8.73 -7.76 7.93
C TYR A 74 -8.74 -6.69 6.86
N ALA A 75 -9.74 -5.82 6.84
CA ALA A 75 -9.84 -4.72 5.90
C ALA A 75 -8.64 -3.76 6.01
N GLU A 76 -8.21 -3.42 7.23
CA GLU A 76 -7.01 -2.63 7.50
C GLU A 76 -5.73 -3.32 7.00
N ILE A 77 -5.56 -4.62 7.31
CA ILE A 77 -4.38 -5.37 6.88
C ILE A 77 -4.31 -5.45 5.35
N MET A 78 -5.45 -5.66 4.69
CA MET A 78 -5.54 -5.66 3.23
C MET A 78 -5.17 -4.30 2.64
N ALA A 79 -5.61 -3.20 3.27
CA ALA A 79 -5.26 -1.86 2.83
C ALA A 79 -3.78 -1.51 3.02
N GLN A 80 -3.15 -1.96 4.11
CA GLN A 80 -1.73 -1.70 4.38
C GLN A 80 -0.79 -2.53 3.50
N LYS A 81 -1.17 -3.77 3.16
CA LYS A 81 -0.37 -4.67 2.32
C LYS A 81 -0.64 -4.46 0.83
N ASP A 82 -0.38 -5.47 0.00
CA ASP A 82 -0.80 -5.50 -1.41
C ASP A 82 -2.34 -5.45 -1.48
N GLY A 83 -2.85 -4.22 -1.52
CA GLY A 83 -4.27 -3.91 -1.57
C GLY A 83 -4.87 -4.10 -2.96
N VAL A 84 -6.14 -3.75 -3.09
CA VAL A 84 -6.92 -3.79 -4.33
C VAL A 84 -6.60 -2.62 -5.26
N GLY A 85 -5.83 -1.63 -4.80
CA GLY A 85 -5.34 -0.51 -5.59
C GLY A 85 -6.12 0.80 -5.39
N ILE A 86 -7.06 0.85 -4.44
CA ILE A 86 -7.80 2.08 -4.14
C ILE A 86 -6.87 3.14 -3.58
N LYS A 87 -5.93 2.77 -2.70
CA LYS A 87 -4.94 3.73 -2.19
C LYS A 87 -4.09 4.34 -3.31
N ASP A 88 -3.78 3.56 -4.34
CA ASP A 88 -2.98 4.05 -5.47
C ASP A 88 -3.74 5.12 -6.26
N ILE A 89 -5.04 4.90 -6.50
CA ILE A 89 -5.90 5.86 -7.20
C ILE A 89 -5.99 7.15 -6.41
N VAL A 90 -6.21 7.06 -5.09
CA VAL A 90 -6.27 8.22 -4.20
C VAL A 90 -4.96 9.00 -4.25
N ILE A 91 -3.82 8.32 -4.07
CA ILE A 91 -2.50 8.96 -4.11
C ILE A 91 -2.26 9.61 -5.48
N GLU A 92 -2.62 8.96 -6.58
CA GLU A 92 -2.43 9.49 -7.94
C GLU A 92 -3.21 10.79 -8.19
N GLN A 93 -4.38 10.99 -7.57
CA GLN A 93 -5.13 12.25 -7.68
C GLN A 93 -4.37 13.45 -7.11
N PHE A 94 -3.58 13.23 -6.05
CA PHE A 94 -2.83 14.29 -5.38
C PHE A 94 -1.36 14.35 -5.84
N MET A 95 -0.79 13.21 -6.23
CA MET A 95 0.60 13.06 -6.65
C MET A 95 0.68 12.21 -7.92
N PRO A 96 0.38 12.79 -9.10
CA PRO A 96 0.47 12.07 -10.35
C PRO A 96 1.87 11.50 -10.59
N GLY A 97 1.97 10.21 -10.95
CA GLY A 97 3.25 9.54 -11.18
C GLY A 97 4.12 9.37 -9.94
N PHE A 98 3.53 9.30 -8.74
CA PHE A 98 4.25 9.07 -7.48
C PHE A 98 5.17 7.84 -7.54
N ASN A 99 4.75 6.83 -8.30
CA ASN A 99 5.41 5.54 -8.51
C ASN A 99 6.41 5.52 -9.68
N LYS A 100 6.56 6.62 -10.44
CA LYS A 100 7.50 6.75 -11.58
C LYS A 100 8.65 7.71 -11.28
N THR A 101 8.51 8.49 -10.22
CA THR A 101 9.41 9.60 -9.92
C THR A 101 10.45 9.19 -8.88
N PRO A 102 11.76 9.49 -9.06
CA PRO A 102 12.76 9.25 -8.03
C PRO A 102 12.51 10.12 -6.79
N LYS A 103 12.80 9.60 -5.60
CA LYS A 103 12.39 10.14 -4.29
C LYS A 103 12.62 11.63 -4.04
N ARG A 104 13.70 12.18 -4.61
CA ARG A 104 14.02 13.60 -4.47
C ARG A 104 13.14 14.54 -5.30
N ALA A 105 12.68 14.11 -6.48
CA ALA A 105 11.89 14.96 -7.36
C ALA A 105 10.41 15.02 -6.93
N ALA A 106 9.86 13.93 -6.39
CA ALA A 106 8.47 13.86 -5.94
C ALA A 106 8.16 14.77 -4.73
N LEU A 107 9.08 14.84 -3.75
CA LEU A 107 8.92 15.71 -2.57
C LEU A 107 8.89 17.20 -2.94
N ASN A 108 9.77 17.62 -3.86
CA ASN A 108 9.83 19.01 -4.31
C ASN A 108 8.54 19.41 -5.04
N ASN A 109 8.01 18.54 -5.89
CA ASN A 109 6.78 18.81 -6.64
C ASN A 109 5.56 18.93 -5.73
N TYR A 110 5.43 18.04 -4.74
CA TYR A 110 4.35 18.13 -3.74
C TYR A 110 4.40 19.45 -2.98
N GLN A 111 5.58 19.82 -2.45
CA GLN A 111 5.75 21.10 -1.73
C GLN A 111 5.42 22.32 -2.59
N ASN A 112 5.72 22.28 -3.89
CA ASN A 112 5.40 23.37 -4.81
C ASN A 112 3.89 23.44 -5.12
N GLN A 113 3.18 22.32 -5.19
CA GLN A 113 1.72 22.30 -5.38
C GLN A 113 0.96 22.86 -4.18
N ILE A 114 1.35 22.50 -2.94
CA ILE A 114 0.71 23.07 -1.74
C ILE A 114 0.96 24.57 -1.62
N LYS A 115 2.15 25.04 -2.05
CA LYS A 115 2.50 26.47 -2.03
C LYS A 115 1.85 27.26 -3.16
N GLY A 116 1.65 26.66 -4.33
CA GLY A 116 1.00 27.30 -5.48
C GLY A 116 -0.50 27.55 -5.28
N ASN A 117 -1.20 26.66 -4.57
CA ASN A 117 -2.64 26.82 -4.29
C ASN A 117 -2.97 27.77 -3.12
N GLY A 118 -1.96 28.35 -2.45
CA GLY A 118 -2.15 29.24 -1.31
C GLY A 118 -2.14 30.74 -1.64
N HIS A 119 -2.00 31.13 -2.91
CA HIS A 119 -1.70 32.51 -3.32
C HIS A 119 -2.63 33.11 -4.39
N GLU A 120 -3.89 32.67 -4.47
CA GLU A 120 -4.91 33.36 -5.28
C GLU A 120 -6.15 33.67 -4.42
N SER A 121 -6.02 34.66 -3.55
CA SER A 121 -7.13 35.38 -2.93
C SER A 121 -6.65 36.78 -2.57
N HIS A 122 -6.61 37.65 -3.59
CA HIS A 122 -6.58 39.10 -3.43
C HIS A 122 -7.61 39.73 -4.36
#